data_AF-A0A429BUL1-F1
#
_entry.id   AF-A0A429BUL1-F1
#
_cell.length_a   1.000
_cell.length_b   1.000
_cell.length_c   1.000
_cell.angle_alpha   90.00
_cell.angle_beta   90.00
_cell.angle_gamma   90.00
#
_symmetry.space_group_name_H-M   'P 1'
#
loop_
_entity.id
_entity.type
_entity.pdbx_description
1 polymer ?
#
loop_
_entity_poly.entity_id
_entity_poly.type
_entity_poly.pdbx_seq_one_letter_code
_entity_poly.pdbx_strand_id
1 'polypeptide(L)'
;MWAYVAHRLALPADLPADLPADLPADLPDVPAGGRGRRLRELVAAHLTDWHPGLRELIARTPADTVERFDFATAERVKPWPTTNVTVLGGAIHSMPPVGGLGGNAALYDADVLRRALIAVGRGEHDPLPAVAAYERAMLKNGFAAVRAATMYLRPATLPSRTVRTVARTFFRLCGVLPPLRRAIFSD
;
A
#
# COMPACT_ATOMS: atom_id res chain seq x y z
N MET A 1 -7.46 -8.82 9.01
CA MET A 1 -7.64 -7.86 7.90
C MET A 1 -7.37 -8.61 6.59
N TRP A 2 -8.20 -8.42 5.56
CA TRP A 2 -7.99 -8.97 4.22
C TRP A 2 -8.08 -7.85 3.18
N ALA A 3 -7.47 -8.04 2.01
CA ALA A 3 -7.56 -7.10 0.91
C ALA A 3 -7.75 -7.86 -0.42
N TYR A 4 -8.66 -7.36 -1.25
CA TYR A 4 -8.80 -7.77 -2.63
C TYR A 4 -8.18 -6.69 -3.53
N VAL A 5 -7.12 -7.04 -4.26
CA VAL A 5 -6.38 -6.09 -5.11
C VAL A 5 -6.64 -6.45 -6.57
N ALA A 6 -7.12 -5.48 -7.34
CA ALA A 6 -7.36 -5.61 -8.76
C ALA A 6 -6.94 -4.35 -9.50
N HIS A 7 -6.58 -4.50 -10.77
CA HIS A 7 -6.38 -3.36 -11.66
C HIS A 7 -7.73 -2.68 -11.93
N ARG A 8 -7.77 -1.34 -12.02
CA ARG A 8 -9.01 -0.57 -12.27
C ARG A 8 -9.80 -1.08 -13.47
N LEU A 9 -9.12 -1.43 -14.55
CA LEU A 9 -9.72 -2.00 -15.77
C LEU A 9 -10.41 -3.38 -15.57
N ALA A 10 -10.16 -4.06 -14.46
CA ALA A 10 -10.82 -5.32 -14.13
C ALA A 10 -12.08 -5.13 -13.28
N LEU A 11 -12.39 -3.90 -12.86
CA LEU A 11 -13.58 -3.56 -12.08
C LEU A 11 -14.70 -3.03 -13.00
N PRO A 12 -15.98 -3.19 -12.64
CA PRO A 12 -17.10 -2.63 -13.39
C PRO A 12 -16.98 -1.10 -13.57
N ALA A 13 -17.31 -0.60 -14.75
CA ALA A 13 -17.21 0.83 -15.08
C ALA A 13 -18.18 1.71 -14.28
N ASP A 14 -19.29 1.12 -13.80
CA ASP A 14 -20.30 1.76 -12.97
C ASP A 14 -19.97 1.70 -11.46
N LEU A 15 -18.81 1.14 -11.11
CA LEU A 15 -18.27 1.27 -9.76
C LEU A 15 -17.78 2.72 -9.60
N PRO A 16 -18.44 3.56 -8.77
CA PRO A 16 -18.15 4.99 -8.70
C PRO A 16 -16.64 5.22 -8.52
N ALA A 17 -16.10 6.11 -9.36
CA ALA A 17 -14.66 6.29 -9.49
C ALA A 17 -14.01 6.86 -8.23
N ASP A 18 -14.77 7.59 -7.41
CA ASP A 18 -14.27 8.31 -6.25
C ASP A 18 -15.43 9.02 -5.54
N LEU A 19 -15.44 8.93 -4.22
CA LEU A 19 -15.73 10.07 -3.35
C LEU A 19 -14.37 10.40 -2.71
N PRO A 20 -13.94 11.67 -2.64
CA PRO A 20 -12.60 12.03 -2.21
C PRO A 20 -12.26 11.44 -0.83
N ALA A 21 -10.99 11.11 -0.61
CA ALA A 21 -10.49 10.61 0.68
C ALA A 21 -10.66 11.64 1.83
N ASP A 22 -10.99 12.88 1.44
CA ASP A 22 -11.21 14.08 2.21
C ASP A 22 -12.60 14.65 1.85
N LEU A 23 -13.65 14.10 2.48
CA LEU A 23 -14.96 14.74 2.52
C LEU A 23 -15.21 15.33 3.91
N PRO A 24 -15.69 16.57 4.02
CA PRO A 24 -16.25 17.06 5.27
C PRO A 24 -17.38 16.11 5.70
N ALA A 25 -17.56 15.97 7.00
CA ALA A 25 -18.43 14.97 7.64
C ALA A 25 -19.94 15.11 7.31
N ASP A 26 -20.32 15.92 6.33
CA ASP A 26 -21.67 16.41 6.07
C ASP A 26 -22.25 16.07 4.68
N LEU A 27 -21.72 15.08 3.94
CA LEU A 27 -22.45 14.56 2.79
C LEU A 27 -23.70 13.74 3.20
N PRO A 28 -24.83 13.89 2.49
CA PRO A 28 -26.05 13.15 2.79
C PRO A 28 -25.85 11.65 2.64
N ASP A 29 -26.25 10.96 3.71
CA ASP A 29 -26.17 9.54 4.04
C ASP A 29 -26.49 8.61 2.85
N VAL A 30 -25.46 8.09 2.18
CA VAL A 30 -25.61 6.80 1.49
C VAL A 30 -25.75 5.77 2.61
N PRO A 31 -26.87 5.03 2.72
CA PRO A 31 -27.16 4.23 3.91
C PRO A 31 -25.94 3.43 4.34
N ALA A 32 -25.46 3.66 5.56
CA ALA A 32 -24.28 3.00 6.12
C ALA A 32 -24.34 1.48 5.83
N GLY A 33 -23.44 1.00 4.98
CA GLY A 33 -23.37 -0.41 4.58
C GLY A 33 -23.92 -0.78 3.18
N GLY A 34 -24.62 0.11 2.48
CA GLY A 34 -25.05 -0.13 1.09
C GLY A 34 -23.87 -0.25 0.12
N ARG A 35 -22.90 0.66 0.25
CA ARG A 35 -21.65 0.66 -0.52
C ARG A 35 -20.81 -0.60 -0.25
N GLY A 36 -20.53 -0.88 1.02
CA GLY A 36 -19.66 -2.00 1.35
C GLY A 36 -20.32 -3.37 1.12
N ARG A 37 -21.66 -3.47 1.15
CA ARG A 37 -22.38 -4.66 0.67
C ARG A 37 -22.10 -4.92 -0.81
N ARG A 38 -22.21 -3.89 -1.65
CA ARG A 38 -21.93 -3.99 -3.09
C ARG A 38 -20.46 -4.35 -3.37
N LEU A 39 -19.52 -3.77 -2.61
CA LEU A 39 -18.10 -4.14 -2.70
C LEU A 39 -17.86 -5.61 -2.31
N ARG A 40 -18.49 -6.07 -1.23
CA ARG A 40 -18.40 -7.47 -0.78
C ARG A 40 -18.96 -8.44 -1.82
N GLU A 41 -20.10 -8.13 -2.42
CA GLU A 41 -20.72 -8.93 -3.50
C GLU A 41 -19.83 -8.98 -4.74
N LEU A 42 -19.26 -7.84 -5.14
CA LEU A 42 -18.30 -7.78 -6.24
C LEU A 42 -17.10 -8.69 -5.99
N VAL A 43 -16.50 -8.59 -4.80
CA VAL A 43 -15.38 -9.45 -4.41
C VAL A 43 -15.81 -10.92 -4.40
N ALA A 44 -16.97 -11.25 -3.82
CA ALA A 44 -17.46 -12.63 -3.78
C ALA A 44 -17.64 -13.24 -5.18
N ALA A 45 -18.13 -12.47 -6.15
CA ALA A 45 -18.30 -12.90 -7.54
C ALA A 45 -16.97 -13.27 -8.23
N HIS A 46 -15.85 -12.68 -7.81
CA HIS A 46 -14.52 -12.98 -8.34
C HIS A 46 -13.81 -14.15 -7.67
N LEU A 47 -14.39 -14.72 -6.60
CA LEU A 47 -13.74 -15.71 -5.74
C LEU A 47 -14.48 -17.05 -5.71
N THR A 48 -15.32 -17.33 -6.71
CA THR A 48 -16.11 -18.57 -6.80
C THR A 48 -15.26 -19.83 -6.68
N ASP A 49 -14.07 -19.79 -7.26
CA ASP A 49 -13.13 -20.92 -7.37
C ASP A 49 -12.08 -20.95 -6.24
N TRP A 50 -12.22 -20.09 -5.24
CA TRP A 50 -11.31 -20.03 -4.11
C TRP A 50 -11.73 -21.00 -3.00
N HIS A 51 -10.79 -21.30 -2.09
CA HIS A 51 -11.03 -22.21 -0.98
C HIS A 51 -12.26 -21.79 -0.15
N PRO A 52 -13.15 -22.72 0.26
CA PRO A 52 -14.40 -22.39 0.95
C PRO A 52 -14.24 -21.44 2.14
N GLY A 53 -13.20 -21.64 2.95
CA GLY A 53 -12.93 -20.77 4.11
C GLY A 53 -12.63 -19.30 3.75
N LEU A 54 -12.03 -19.02 2.59
CA LEU A 54 -11.79 -17.65 2.14
C LEU A 54 -13.08 -16.99 1.66
N ARG A 55 -13.96 -17.77 1.01
CA ARG A 55 -15.29 -17.30 0.62
C ARG A 55 -16.15 -17.01 1.85
N GLU A 56 -16.10 -17.88 2.86
CA GLU A 56 -16.81 -17.68 4.13
C GLU A 56 -16.31 -16.43 4.86
N LEU A 57 -14.99 -16.24 4.95
CA LEU A 57 -14.39 -15.03 5.54
C LEU A 57 -14.98 -13.76 4.93
N ILE A 58 -15.08 -13.71 3.61
CA ILE A 58 -15.60 -12.55 2.89
C ILE A 58 -17.10 -12.40 3.11
N ALA A 59 -17.86 -13.50 3.02
CA ALA A 59 -19.31 -13.50 3.26
C ALA A 59 -19.67 -13.00 4.69
N ARG A 60 -18.86 -13.34 5.68
CA ARG A 60 -19.05 -12.97 7.09
C ARG A 60 -18.48 -11.61 7.46
N THR A 61 -17.76 -10.93 6.58
CA THR A 61 -17.23 -9.58 6.84
C THR A 61 -18.40 -8.58 6.92
N PRO A 62 -18.54 -7.81 8.02
CA PRO A 62 -19.58 -6.79 8.14
C PRO A 62 -19.51 -5.78 6.98
N ALA A 63 -20.64 -5.56 6.31
CA ALA A 63 -20.68 -4.79 5.07
C ALA A 63 -20.25 -3.32 5.27
N ASP A 64 -20.54 -2.73 6.42
CA ASP A 64 -20.11 -1.40 6.86
C ASP A 64 -18.61 -1.28 7.14
N THR A 65 -17.85 -2.38 7.12
CA THR A 65 -16.38 -2.38 7.31
C THR A 65 -15.61 -2.57 6.01
N VAL A 66 -16.31 -2.74 4.88
CA VAL A 66 -15.69 -2.99 3.57
C VAL A 66 -15.53 -1.67 2.81
N GLU A 67 -14.28 -1.26 2.66
CA GLU A 67 -13.91 -0.03 1.95
C GLU A 67 -13.10 -0.29 0.69
N ARG A 68 -13.11 0.69 -0.22
CA ARG A 68 -12.26 0.72 -1.42
C ARG A 68 -11.26 1.86 -1.30
N PHE A 69 -10.00 1.54 -1.58
CA PHE A 69 -8.93 2.51 -1.69
C PHE A 69 -8.24 2.35 -3.04
N ASP A 70 -7.99 3.47 -3.70
CA ASP A 70 -7.16 3.50 -4.90
C ASP A 70 -5.71 3.74 -4.48
N PHE A 71 -4.77 3.04 -5.12
CA PHE A 71 -3.35 3.18 -4.80
C PHE A 71 -2.70 4.20 -5.73
N ALA A 72 -2.08 5.21 -5.12
CA ALA A 72 -1.19 6.15 -5.79
C ALA A 72 0.28 5.83 -5.46
N THR A 73 1.18 6.27 -6.33
CA THR A 73 2.63 6.16 -6.14
C THR A 73 3.25 7.52 -6.39
N ALA A 74 4.03 8.02 -5.43
CA ALA A 74 4.73 9.29 -5.55
C ALA A 74 5.81 9.23 -6.63
N GLU A 75 5.85 10.24 -7.49
CA GLU A 75 6.98 10.45 -8.40
C GLU A 75 8.16 11.04 -7.63
N ARG A 76 9.39 10.69 -8.07
CA ARG A 76 10.59 11.19 -7.43
C ARG A 76 10.71 12.70 -7.63
N VAL A 77 10.73 13.45 -6.53
CA VAL A 77 10.92 14.90 -6.57
C VAL A 77 12.41 15.28 -6.58
N LYS A 78 12.69 16.47 -7.10
CA LYS A 78 14.03 17.08 -7.01
C LYS A 78 14.24 17.61 -5.58
N PRO A 79 15.48 17.62 -5.06
CA PRO A 79 15.79 18.34 -3.83
C PRO A 79 15.36 19.81 -3.93
N TRP A 80 14.95 20.39 -2.80
CA TRP A 80 14.49 21.77 -2.68
C TRP A 80 15.43 22.59 -1.76
N PRO A 81 15.35 23.93 -1.80
CA PRO A 81 16.03 24.76 -0.82
C PRO A 81 15.49 24.50 0.59
N THR A 82 16.36 24.08 1.50
CA THR A 82 15.98 23.78 2.89
C THR A 82 15.53 25.04 3.64
N THR A 83 14.44 24.91 4.39
CA THR A 83 13.92 25.96 5.29
C THR A 83 13.67 25.37 6.69
N ASN A 84 13.02 26.13 7.57
CA ASN A 84 12.54 25.62 8.85
C ASN A 84 11.29 24.72 8.72
N VAL A 85 10.76 24.52 7.50
CA VAL A 85 9.65 23.62 7.20
C VAL A 85 10.15 22.48 6.32
N THR A 86 9.79 21.26 6.70
CA THR A 86 10.12 20.04 5.96
C THR A 86 8.95 19.03 6.01
N VAL A 87 9.07 17.92 5.29
CA VAL A 87 8.02 16.89 5.13
C VAL A 87 8.55 15.50 5.50
N LEU A 88 7.66 14.57 5.84
CA LEU A 88 8.02 13.18 6.17
C LEU A 88 6.91 12.19 5.79
N GLY A 89 7.26 10.91 5.61
CA GLY A 89 6.30 9.83 5.43
C GLY A 89 5.41 9.97 4.19
N GLY A 90 4.12 9.66 4.34
CA GLY A 90 3.15 9.64 3.23
C GLY A 90 2.93 11.00 2.54
N ALA A 91 3.28 12.11 3.20
CA ALA A 91 3.19 13.45 2.62
C ALA A 91 4.16 13.66 1.44
N ILE A 92 5.26 12.91 1.39
CA ILE A 92 6.31 13.03 0.36
C ILE A 92 6.57 11.72 -0.39
N HIS A 93 6.36 10.58 0.26
CA HIS A 93 6.63 9.25 -0.28
C HIS A 93 5.38 8.37 -0.28
N SER A 94 4.23 8.90 -0.71
CA SER A 94 3.01 8.10 -0.85
C SER A 94 3.25 6.89 -1.77
N MET A 95 2.81 5.71 -1.36
CA MET A 95 3.08 4.45 -2.06
C MET A 95 2.00 3.40 -1.77
N PRO A 96 1.89 2.33 -2.59
CA PRO A 96 0.98 1.24 -2.31
C PRO A 96 1.27 0.55 -0.95
N PRO A 97 0.23 0.06 -0.24
CA PRO A 97 0.36 -0.50 1.10
C PRO A 97 0.88 -1.95 1.09
N VAL A 98 2.02 -2.19 0.42
CA VAL A 98 2.62 -3.52 0.30
C VAL A 98 3.88 -3.63 1.17
N GLY A 99 4.05 -4.78 1.80
CA GLY A 99 5.22 -5.10 2.63
C GLY A 99 5.41 -4.19 3.86
N GLY A 100 4.40 -3.42 4.26
CA GLY A 100 4.52 -2.45 5.36
C GLY A 100 5.54 -1.33 5.10
N LEU A 101 5.94 -1.12 3.85
CA LEU A 101 7.05 -0.23 3.49
C LEU A 101 6.77 1.24 3.81
N GLY A 102 5.56 1.72 3.55
CA GLY A 102 5.20 3.13 3.80
C GLY A 102 5.27 3.51 5.28
N GLY A 103 4.75 2.66 6.16
CA GLY A 103 4.82 2.87 7.61
C GLY A 103 6.26 2.85 8.12
N ASN A 104 7.07 1.88 7.68
CA ASN A 104 8.48 1.81 8.06
C ASN A 104 9.29 3.00 7.53
N ALA A 105 9.00 3.49 6.32
CA ALA A 105 9.62 4.69 5.77
C ALA A 105 9.28 5.93 6.61
N ALA A 106 8.02 6.09 7.03
CA ALA A 106 7.61 7.19 7.91
C ALA A 106 8.30 7.12 9.28
N LEU A 107 8.43 5.93 9.88
CA LEU A 107 9.15 5.73 11.14
C LEU A 107 10.64 6.04 11.00
N TYR A 108 11.26 5.64 9.88
CA TYR A 108 12.63 5.99 9.56
C TYR A 108 12.80 7.51 9.45
N ASP A 109 11.94 8.18 8.68
CA ASP A 109 11.99 9.63 8.52
C ASP A 109 11.85 10.34 9.87
N ALA A 110 10.91 9.91 10.71
CA ALA A 110 10.69 10.44 12.05
C ALA A 110 11.92 10.29 12.95
N ASP A 111 12.58 9.12 12.95
CA ASP A 111 13.77 8.90 13.78
C ASP A 111 14.98 9.73 13.29
N VAL A 112 15.20 9.82 11.98
CA VAL A 112 16.28 10.65 11.42
C VAL A 112 16.05 12.14 11.74
N LEU A 113 14.83 12.64 11.54
CA LEU A 113 14.47 14.02 11.86
C LEU A 113 14.62 14.30 13.35
N ARG A 114 14.11 13.41 14.21
CA ARG A 114 14.24 13.51 15.67
C ARG A 114 15.69 13.67 16.10
N ARG A 115 16.60 12.84 15.59
CA ARG A 115 18.04 12.92 15.91
C ARG A 115 18.65 14.26 15.48
N ALA A 116 18.31 14.73 14.28
CA ALA A 116 18.76 16.03 13.78
C ALA A 116 18.29 17.18 14.69
N LEU A 117 17.02 17.18 15.09
CA LEU A 117 16.46 18.21 15.98
C LEU A 117 17.05 18.16 17.39
N ILE A 118 17.33 16.98 17.94
CA ILE A 118 18.00 16.85 19.25
C ILE A 118 19.41 17.44 19.21
N ALA A 119 20.19 17.16 18.15
CA ALA A 119 21.54 17.70 18.00
C ALA A 119 21.52 19.24 17.90
N VAL A 120 20.55 19.80 17.17
CA VAL A 120 20.32 21.25 17.10
C VAL A 120 19.96 21.81 18.48
N GLY A 121 19.04 21.17 19.21
CA GLY A 121 18.65 21.58 20.56
C GLY A 121 19.78 21.54 21.58
N ARG A 122 20.83 20.75 21.33
CA ARG A 122 22.06 20.70 22.15
C ARG A 122 23.14 21.69 21.70
N GLY A 123 22.92 22.43 20.62
CA GLY A 123 23.92 23.33 20.04
C GLY A 123 25.05 22.63 19.29
N GLU A 124 24.88 21.34 18.93
CA GLU A 124 25.90 20.56 18.20
C GLU A 124 25.90 20.91 16.70
N HIS A 125 24.75 21.35 16.16
CA HIS A 125 24.55 21.67 14.76
C HIS A 125 23.63 22.88 14.57
N ASP A 126 23.86 23.62 13.48
CA ASP A 126 22.93 24.66 13.03
C ASP A 126 21.62 24.03 12.50
N PRO A 127 20.45 24.68 12.69
CA PRO A 127 19.15 24.14 12.30
C PRO A 127 19.04 23.77 10.81
N LEU A 128 19.38 24.69 9.92
CA LEU A 128 19.17 24.49 8.47
C LEU A 128 20.08 23.39 7.89
N PRO A 129 21.39 23.33 8.19
CA PRO A 129 22.23 22.22 7.77
C PRO A 129 21.76 20.85 8.28
N ALA A 130 21.26 20.77 9.52
CA ALA A 130 20.73 19.54 10.10
C ALA A 130 19.46 19.07 9.37
N VAL A 131 18.52 19.97 9.10
CA VAL A 131 17.31 19.66 8.30
C VAL A 131 17.70 19.25 6.88
N ALA A 132 18.67 19.93 6.26
CA ALA A 132 19.13 19.57 4.91
C ALA A 132 19.74 18.15 4.86
N ALA A 133 20.45 17.75 5.92
CA ALA A 133 20.98 16.39 6.04
C ALA A 133 19.87 15.35 6.19
N TYR A 134 18.86 15.65 7.00
CA TYR A 134 17.64 14.85 7.09
C TYR A 134 16.96 14.71 5.72
N GLU A 135 16.72 15.81 5.01
CA GLU A 135 16.01 15.80 3.72
C GLU A 135 16.72 14.91 2.69
N ARG A 136 18.05 14.93 2.65
CA ARG A 136 18.84 14.04 1.77
C ARG A 136 18.65 12.56 2.12
N ALA A 137 18.64 12.22 3.41
CA ALA A 137 18.45 10.84 3.88
C ALA A 137 17.03 10.35 3.60
N MET A 138 16.03 11.18 3.93
CA MET A 138 14.61 10.95 3.69
C MET A 138 14.33 10.73 2.20
N LEU A 139 14.78 11.62 1.30
CA LEU A 139 14.61 11.46 -0.15
C LEU A 139 15.27 10.19 -0.69
N LYS A 140 16.43 9.81 -0.16
CA LYS A 140 17.12 8.59 -0.59
C LYS A 140 16.35 7.34 -0.16
N ASN A 141 16.00 7.24 1.12
CA ASN A 141 15.39 6.05 1.70
C ASN A 141 13.92 5.91 1.30
N GLY A 142 13.14 6.99 1.42
CA GLY A 142 11.71 6.98 1.11
C GLY A 142 11.43 6.65 -0.35
N PHE A 143 12.11 7.28 -1.31
CA PHE A 143 11.94 6.90 -2.72
C PHE A 143 12.53 5.53 -3.07
N ALA A 144 13.43 4.96 -2.26
CA ALA A 144 13.80 3.55 -2.41
C ALA A 144 12.64 2.63 -2.00
N ALA A 145 11.95 2.94 -0.90
CA ALA A 145 10.75 2.24 -0.47
C ALA A 145 9.60 2.36 -1.48
N VAL A 146 9.37 3.55 -2.06
CA VAL A 146 8.37 3.76 -3.14
C VAL A 146 8.62 2.83 -4.32
N ARG A 147 9.87 2.74 -4.80
CA ARG A 147 10.23 1.85 -5.92
C ARG A 147 10.00 0.39 -5.57
N ALA A 148 10.41 -0.04 -4.38
CA ALA A 148 10.22 -1.42 -3.92
C ALA A 148 8.73 -1.78 -3.81
N ALA A 149 7.92 -0.89 -3.22
CA ALA A 149 6.48 -1.08 -3.10
C ALA A 149 5.80 -1.22 -4.46
N THR A 150 6.16 -0.34 -5.40
CA THR A 150 5.65 -0.41 -6.78
C THR A 150 6.03 -1.73 -7.47
N MET A 151 7.28 -2.17 -7.29
CA MET A 151 7.76 -3.44 -7.83
C MET A 151 7.01 -4.64 -7.25
N TYR A 152 6.73 -4.64 -5.95
CA TYR A 152 6.01 -5.72 -5.26
C TYR A 152 4.52 -5.78 -5.65
N LEU A 153 3.90 -4.62 -5.90
CA LEU A 153 2.50 -4.57 -6.35
C LEU A 153 2.35 -5.06 -7.81
N ARG A 154 3.36 -4.84 -8.66
CA ARG A 154 3.27 -5.04 -10.11
C ARG A 154 2.75 -6.43 -10.51
N PRO A 155 3.24 -7.57 -9.98
CA PRO A 155 2.70 -8.88 -10.34
C PRO A 155 1.22 -9.06 -10.00
N ALA A 156 0.74 -8.43 -8.93
CA ALA A 156 -0.65 -8.51 -8.49
C ALA A 156 -1.60 -7.68 -9.38
N THR A 157 -1.09 -6.66 -10.08
CA THR A 157 -1.90 -5.78 -10.94
C THR A 157 -1.79 -6.08 -12.43
N LEU A 158 -0.89 -6.98 -12.85
CA LEU A 158 -0.76 -7.36 -14.25
C LEU A 158 -2.03 -8.10 -14.76
N PRO A 159 -2.67 -7.64 -15.85
CA PRO A 159 -3.87 -8.28 -16.39
C PRO A 159 -3.60 -9.58 -17.16
N SER A 160 -2.36 -10.08 -17.17
CA SER A 160 -1.98 -11.25 -17.98
C SER A 160 -2.56 -12.55 -17.43
N ARG A 161 -3.46 -13.17 -18.20
CA ARG A 161 -3.96 -14.53 -17.93
C ARG A 161 -2.82 -15.55 -17.90
N THR A 162 -1.83 -15.39 -18.78
CA THR A 162 -0.67 -16.28 -18.87
C THR A 162 0.17 -16.25 -17.59
N VAL A 163 0.48 -15.06 -17.07
CA VAL A 163 1.23 -14.92 -15.81
C VAL A 163 0.50 -15.59 -14.66
N ARG A 164 -0.83 -15.40 -14.58
CA ARG A 164 -1.66 -16.04 -13.55
C ARG A 164 -1.69 -17.56 -13.67
N THR A 165 -1.78 -18.10 -14.89
CA THR A 165 -1.73 -19.54 -15.12
C THR A 165 -0.38 -20.13 -14.74
N VAL A 166 0.73 -19.50 -15.14
CA VAL A 166 2.09 -19.94 -14.80
C VAL A 166 2.28 -19.94 -13.29
N ALA A 167 1.92 -18.84 -12.60
CA ALA A 167 2.02 -18.75 -11.15
C ALA A 167 1.15 -19.82 -10.45
N ARG A 168 -0.10 -20.02 -10.88
CA ARG A 168 -0.98 -21.07 -10.32
C ARG A 168 -0.38 -22.46 -10.50
N THR A 169 0.13 -22.77 -11.67
CA THR A 169 0.75 -24.08 -11.94
C THR A 169 1.99 -24.28 -11.06
N PHE A 170 2.85 -23.27 -10.95
CA PHE A 170 4.02 -23.30 -10.09
C PHE A 170 3.65 -23.55 -8.61
N PHE A 171 2.69 -22.81 -8.06
CA PHE A 171 2.26 -23.01 -6.67
C PHE A 171 1.57 -24.35 -6.44
N ARG A 172 0.82 -24.86 -7.43
CA ARG A 172 0.24 -26.21 -7.38
C ARG A 172 1.35 -27.27 -7.33
N LEU A 173 2.38 -27.13 -8.16
CA LEU A 173 3.54 -28.03 -8.13
C LEU A 173 4.26 -27.97 -6.77
N CYS A 174 4.42 -26.78 -6.19
CA CYS A 174 4.99 -26.65 -4.84
C CYS A 174 4.11 -27.32 -3.77
N GLY A 175 2.78 -27.24 -3.90
CA GLY A 175 1.86 -27.88 -2.96
C GLY A 175 1.85 -29.40 -3.03
N VAL A 176 2.09 -29.97 -4.22
CA VAL A 176 2.03 -31.42 -4.47
C VAL A 176 3.41 -32.09 -4.33
N LEU A 177 4.51 -31.35 -4.50
CA LEU A 177 5.87 -31.88 -4.45
C LEU A 177 6.60 -31.38 -3.18
N PRO A 178 6.65 -32.20 -2.10
CA PRO A 178 7.40 -31.89 -0.89
C PRO A 178 8.87 -31.46 -1.07
N PRO A 179 9.67 -32.02 -2.02
CA PRO A 179 11.04 -31.54 -2.23
C PRO A 179 11.09 -30.13 -2.84
N LEU A 180 10.17 -29.80 -3.76
CA LEU A 180 10.08 -28.46 -4.36
C LEU A 180 9.64 -27.43 -3.33
N ARG A 181 8.65 -27.76 -2.49
CA ARG A 181 8.25 -26.92 -1.34
C ARG A 181 9.43 -26.63 -0.42
N ARG A 182 10.19 -27.67 -0.06
CA ARG A 182 11.34 -27.51 0.82
C ARG A 182 12.41 -26.64 0.17
N ALA A 183 12.78 -26.86 -1.08
CA ALA A 183 13.80 -26.08 -1.76
C ALA A 183 13.47 -24.57 -1.92
N ILE A 184 12.19 -24.20 -1.93
CA ILE A 184 11.75 -22.82 -2.22
C ILE A 184 11.35 -22.05 -0.95
N PHE A 185 10.90 -22.75 0.11
CA PHE A 185 10.43 -22.14 1.35
C PHE A 185 11.22 -22.59 2.59
N SER A 186 12.45 -23.10 2.41
CA SER A 186 13.38 -23.20 3.53
C SER A 186 14.12 -21.87 3.67
N ASP A 187 14.13 -21.34 4.90
CA ASP A 187 14.91 -20.16 5.30
C ASP A 187 16.42 -20.43 5.19
#